data_AF-A0A1Q7XMY2-F1
#
_entry.id   AF-A0A1Q7XMY2-F1
#
_cell.length_a   1.000
_cell.length_b   1.000
_cell.length_c   1.000
_cell.angle_alpha   90.00
_cell.angle_beta   90.00
_cell.angle_gamma   90.00
#
_symmetry.space_group_name_H-M   'P 1'
#
loop_
_entity.id
_entity.type
_entity.pdbx_description
1 polymer ?
#
loop_
_entity_poly.entity_id
_entity_poly.type
_entity_poly.pdbx_seq_one_letter_code
_entity_poly.pdbx_strand_id
1 'polypeptide(L)'
;MVLENLIGTIANPRSSRRQMEFEPVEAPNFDDYFISIEKIIGQYEELVINKIRSTGYGSFKTITSGLDLIDVVRCFFAILFLARDTKIDLEQTEDDIIVSITK
;
A
#
# COMPACT_ATOMS: atom_id res chain seq x y z
N MET A 1 -21.84 -13.57 1.20
CA MET A 1 -22.76 -14.71 1.38
C MET A 1 -22.09 -15.78 2.26
N VAL A 2 -21.77 -15.41 3.51
CA VAL A 2 -21.22 -16.34 4.55
C VAL A 2 -22.33 -16.67 5.56
N LEU A 3 -23.24 -15.72 5.76
CA LEU A 3 -24.36 -15.83 6.69
C LEU A 3 -25.40 -16.88 6.26
N GLU A 4 -25.72 -16.98 4.97
CA GLU A 4 -26.68 -17.96 4.46
C GLU A 4 -26.21 -19.41 4.67
N ASN A 5 -24.90 -19.64 4.53
CA ASN A 5 -24.28 -20.95 4.76
C ASN A 5 -24.27 -21.32 6.26
N LEU A 6 -24.16 -20.33 7.15
CA LEU A 6 -24.23 -20.55 8.60
C LEU A 6 -25.66 -20.91 9.05
N ILE A 7 -26.68 -20.30 8.44
CA ILE A 7 -28.09 -20.56 8.80
C ILE A 7 -28.53 -21.95 8.30
N GLY A 8 -28.10 -22.35 7.09
CA GLY A 8 -28.43 -23.67 6.54
C GLY A 8 -27.84 -24.85 7.32
N THR A 9 -26.68 -24.68 7.96
CA THR A 9 -26.01 -25.73 8.73
C THR A 9 -26.60 -25.92 10.13
N ILE A 10 -27.15 -24.87 10.75
CA ILE A 10 -27.82 -24.95 12.06
C ILE A 10 -29.21 -25.58 11.95
N ALA A 11 -29.91 -25.36 10.83
CA ALA A 11 -31.31 -25.77 10.67
C ALA A 11 -31.53 -27.26 10.34
N ASN A 12 -30.51 -28.00 9.85
CA ASN A 12 -30.69 -29.40 9.45
C ASN A 12 -29.47 -30.29 9.79
N PRO A 13 -29.40 -30.88 11.01
CA PRO A 13 -28.22 -31.62 11.45
C PRO A 13 -28.08 -33.03 10.85
N ARG A 14 -28.90 -33.44 9.87
CA ARG A 14 -29.04 -34.87 9.51
C ARG A 14 -28.68 -35.29 8.09
N SER A 15 -28.09 -34.43 7.27
CA SER A 15 -27.62 -34.88 5.96
C SER A 15 -26.47 -34.04 5.41
N SER A 16 -25.24 -34.41 5.75
CA SER A 16 -24.20 -34.59 4.73
C SER A 16 -23.00 -35.29 5.36
N ARG A 17 -23.06 -36.61 5.33
CA ARG A 17 -21.94 -37.50 5.56
C ARG A 17 -21.09 -37.51 4.27
N ARG A 18 -20.44 -36.39 3.99
CA ARG A 18 -19.29 -36.28 3.09
C ARG A 18 -18.37 -35.28 3.77
N GLN A 19 -17.33 -35.79 4.44
CA GLN A 19 -16.18 -34.97 4.81
C GLN A 19 -15.66 -34.38 3.50
N MET A 20 -16.01 -33.12 3.20
CA MET A 20 -15.11 -32.29 2.43
C MET A 20 -13.89 -32.15 3.33
N GLU A 21 -12.84 -32.91 3.03
CA GLU A 21 -11.51 -32.56 3.48
C GLU A 21 -11.19 -31.22 2.82
N PHE A 22 -11.51 -30.13 3.53
CA PHE A 22 -10.95 -28.83 3.19
C PHE A 22 -9.46 -28.95 3.51
N GLU A 23 -8.61 -28.78 2.49
CA GLU A 23 -7.21 -28.54 2.77
C GLU A 23 -7.13 -27.36 3.74
N PRO A 24 -6.37 -27.49 4.85
CA PRO A 24 -6.21 -26.38 5.76
C PRO A 24 -5.63 -25.20 4.99
N VAL A 25 -6.39 -24.10 4.94
CA VAL A 25 -5.88 -22.85 4.37
C VAL A 25 -4.72 -22.43 5.26
N GLU A 26 -3.50 -22.55 4.75
CA GLU A 26 -2.32 -22.00 5.43
C GLU A 26 -2.58 -20.52 5.67
N ALA A 27 -2.55 -20.12 6.95
CA ALA A 27 -2.69 -18.72 7.27
C ALA A 27 -1.53 -17.96 6.62
N PRO A 28 -1.80 -16.87 5.88
CA PRO A 28 -0.73 -16.09 5.27
C PRO A 28 0.26 -15.64 6.35
N ASN A 29 1.55 -15.80 6.07
CA ASN A 29 2.60 -15.26 6.92
C ASN A 29 2.64 -13.74 6.75
N PHE A 30 2.00 -13.00 7.67
CA PHE A 30 1.92 -11.54 7.61
C PHE A 30 3.30 -10.87 7.63
N ASP A 31 4.33 -11.50 8.19
CA ASP A 31 5.70 -10.97 8.19
C ASP A 31 6.22 -10.78 6.77
N ASP A 32 5.90 -11.71 5.86
CA ASP A 32 6.31 -11.63 4.45
C ASP A 32 5.64 -10.46 3.72
N TYR A 33 4.40 -10.11 4.10
CA TYR A 33 3.70 -8.94 3.57
C TYR A 33 4.30 -7.64 4.10
N PHE A 34 4.67 -7.58 5.38
CA PHE A 34 5.34 -6.41 5.95
C PHE A 34 6.69 -6.14 5.26
N ILE A 35 7.53 -7.17 5.11
CA ILE A 35 8.81 -7.07 4.40
C ILE A 35 8.60 -6.60 2.96
N SER A 36 7.56 -7.12 2.29
CA SER A 36 7.22 -6.71 0.93
C SER A 36 6.80 -5.24 0.85
N ILE A 37 5.99 -4.77 1.80
CA ILE A 37 5.54 -3.37 1.86
C ILE A 37 6.72 -2.44 2.15
N GLU A 38 7.58 -2.75 3.12
CA GLU A 38 8.76 -1.93 3.43
C GLU A 38 9.69 -1.81 2.23
N LYS A 39 9.93 -2.92 1.53
CA LYS A 39 10.74 -2.93 0.31
C LYS A 39 10.11 -2.07 -0.78
N ILE A 40 8.80 -2.17 -0.98
CA ILE A 40 8.08 -1.34 -1.96
C ILE A 40 8.22 0.12 -1.57
N ILE A 41 7.90 0.51 -0.34
CA ILE A 41 8.00 1.90 0.13
C ILE A 41 9.41 2.45 -0.10
N GLY A 42 10.44 1.72 0.34
CA GLY A 42 11.84 2.14 0.17
C GLY A 42 12.24 2.41 -1.28
N GLN A 43 11.72 1.64 -2.24
CA GLN A 43 11.97 1.89 -3.67
C GLN A 43 11.39 3.22 -4.14
N TYR A 44 10.18 3.56 -3.72
CA TYR A 44 9.56 4.85 -4.10
C TYR A 44 10.12 6.03 -3.31
N GLU A 45 10.56 5.82 -2.06
CA GLU A 45 11.32 6.84 -1.33
C GLU A 45 12.59 7.22 -2.09
N GLU A 46 13.36 6.23 -2.55
CA GLU A 46 14.56 6.45 -3.35
C GLU A 46 14.24 7.18 -4.67
N LEU A 47 13.18 6.76 -5.37
CA LEU A 47 12.72 7.43 -6.59
C LEU A 47 12.42 8.91 -6.36
N VAL A 48 11.65 9.22 -5.30
CA VAL A 48 11.27 10.60 -4.95
C VAL A 48 12.51 11.44 -4.68
N ILE A 49 13.41 10.96 -3.81
CA ILE A 49 14.65 11.68 -3.48
C ILE A 49 15.50 11.90 -4.73
N ASN A 50 15.65 10.90 -5.60
CA ASN A 50 16.42 11.02 -6.84
C ASN A 50 15.82 12.07 -7.79
N LYS A 51 14.50 12.18 -7.88
CA LYS A 51 13.84 13.18 -8.74
C LYS A 51 13.99 14.61 -8.25
N ILE A 52 14.06 14.84 -6.94
CA ILE A 52 14.19 16.19 -6.38
C ILE A 52 15.64 16.56 -6.01
N ARG A 53 16.59 15.62 -6.06
CA ARG A 53 17.98 15.82 -5.60
C ARG A 53 18.68 17.01 -6.25
N SER A 54 18.49 17.22 -7.55
CA SER A 54 19.18 18.28 -8.29
C SER A 54 18.63 19.67 -8.03
N THR A 55 17.33 19.78 -7.79
CA THR A 55 16.61 21.05 -7.63
C THR A 55 16.34 21.41 -6.17
N GLY A 56 16.38 20.42 -5.28
CA GLY A 56 15.97 20.53 -3.88
C GLY A 56 14.45 20.45 -3.66
N TYR A 57 13.66 20.47 -4.74
CA TYR A 57 12.20 20.39 -4.70
C TYR A 57 11.59 19.88 -6.01
N GLY A 58 10.34 19.45 -5.98
CA GLY A 58 9.57 19.06 -7.17
C GLY A 58 8.08 18.95 -6.87
N SER A 59 7.25 19.08 -7.91
CA SER A 59 5.80 18.87 -7.77
C SER A 59 5.46 17.39 -7.84
N PHE A 60 4.43 16.95 -7.12
CA PHE A 60 3.99 15.56 -7.09
C PHE A 60 3.59 15.09 -8.48
N LYS A 61 2.85 15.89 -9.26
CA LYS A 61 2.55 15.57 -10.68
C LYS A 61 3.80 15.31 -11.51
N THR A 62 4.87 16.08 -11.33
CA THR A 62 6.14 15.86 -12.05
C THR A 62 6.86 14.61 -11.54
N ILE A 63 6.87 14.38 -10.23
CA ILE A 63 7.48 13.19 -9.61
C ILE A 63 6.81 11.91 -10.12
N THR A 64 5.48 11.89 -10.23
CA THR A 64 4.71 10.72 -10.69
C THR A 64 4.45 10.70 -12.19
N SER A 65 4.98 11.65 -12.95
CA SER A 65 4.79 11.68 -14.40
C SER A 65 5.33 10.40 -15.04
N GLY A 66 4.49 9.74 -15.84
CA GLY A 66 4.79 8.49 -16.53
C GLY A 66 4.62 7.22 -15.70
N LEU A 67 4.20 7.33 -14.43
CA LEU A 67 3.87 6.18 -13.60
C LEU A 67 2.42 5.73 -13.81
N ASP A 68 2.16 4.44 -13.60
CA ASP A 68 0.79 3.93 -13.55
C ASP A 68 0.08 4.33 -12.24
N LEU A 69 -1.22 4.11 -12.16
CA LEU A 69 -2.02 4.54 -11.00
C LEU A 69 -1.54 3.90 -9.69
N ILE A 70 -1.13 2.63 -9.71
CA ILE A 70 -0.69 1.94 -8.51
C ILE A 70 0.64 2.53 -8.03
N ASP A 71 1.54 2.82 -8.96
CA ASP A 71 2.83 3.45 -8.71
C ASP A 71 2.68 4.89 -8.24
N VAL A 72 1.70 5.64 -8.76
CA VAL A 72 1.32 6.97 -8.23
C VAL A 72 0.89 6.88 -6.77
N VAL A 73 0.05 5.91 -6.43
CA VAL A 73 -0.41 5.69 -5.05
C VAL A 73 0.77 5.29 -4.13
N ARG A 74 1.66 4.41 -4.60
CA ARG A 74 2.87 4.03 -3.85
C ARG A 74 3.80 5.22 -3.63
N CYS A 75 4.02 6.05 -4.65
CA CYS A 75 4.75 7.32 -4.53
C CYS A 75 4.12 8.24 -3.48
N PHE A 76 2.79 8.35 -3.48
CA PHE A 76 2.08 9.17 -2.50
C PHE A 76 2.34 8.68 -1.06
N PHE A 77 2.24 7.37 -0.82
CA PHE A 77 2.59 6.82 0.49
C PHE A 77 4.06 7.07 0.84
N ALA A 78 5.00 6.79 -0.06
CA ALA A 78 6.42 7.04 0.20
C ALA A 78 6.71 8.50 0.59
N ILE A 79 6.06 9.46 -0.05
CA ILE A 79 6.15 10.88 0.31
C ILE A 79 5.61 11.16 1.72
N LEU A 80 4.49 10.54 2.12
CA LEU A 80 3.98 10.67 3.49
C LEU A 80 4.94 10.05 4.53
N PHE A 81 5.58 8.93 4.20
CA PHE A 81 6.58 8.30 5.07
C PHE A 81 7.85 9.16 5.20
N LEU A 82 8.37 9.68 4.09
CA LEU A 82 9.51 10.61 4.09
C LEU A 82 9.21 11.89 4.90
N ALA A 83 7.99 12.42 4.79
CA ALA A 83 7.59 13.61 5.54
C ALA A 83 7.43 13.32 7.04
N ARG A 84 6.84 12.17 7.40
CA ARG A 84 6.81 11.68 8.79
C ARG A 84 8.21 11.57 9.39
N ASP A 85 9.16 11.09 8.59
CA ASP A 85 10.57 10.95 8.95
C ASP A 85 11.35 12.28 8.93
N THR A 86 10.70 13.41 8.62
CA THR A 86 11.30 14.75 8.52
C THR A 86 12.42 14.87 7.49
N LYS A 87 12.41 14.00 6.46
CA LYS A 87 13.38 14.02 5.36
C LYS A 87 12.98 15.00 4.26
N ILE A 88 11.67 15.26 4.13
CA ILE A 88 11.09 16.20 3.17
C ILE A 88 9.97 17.00 3.83
N ASP A 89 9.71 18.19 3.30
CA ASP A 89 8.56 19.02 3.60
C ASP A 89 7.53 18.96 2.47
N LEU A 90 6.25 19.04 2.84
CA LEU A 90 5.12 19.01 1.93
C LEU A 90 4.32 20.31 2.01
N GLU A 91 4.03 20.90 0.85
CA GLU A 91 3.15 22.06 0.72
C GLU A 91 2.03 21.72 -0.26
N GLN A 92 0.77 21.80 0.20
CA GLN A 92 -0.38 21.63 -0.67
C GLN A 92 -0.75 22.97 -1.30
N THR A 93 -0.81 22.98 -2.63
CA THR A 93 -1.31 24.10 -3.44
C THR A 93 -2.72 23.76 -3.94
N GLU A 94 -3.40 24.69 -4.62
CA GLU A 94 -4.75 24.44 -5.15
C GLU A 94 -4.81 23.21 -6.07
N ASP A 95 -3.76 22.95 -6.84
CA ASP A 95 -3.75 21.95 -7.90
C ASP A 95 -2.75 20.80 -7.70
N ASP A 96 -1.80 20.90 -6.77
CA ASP A 96 -0.69 19.94 -6.64
C ASP A 96 -0.07 19.94 -5.24
N ILE A 97 0.83 18.99 -4.99
CA ILE A 97 1.63 18.90 -3.77
C ILE A 97 3.08 19.20 -4.13
N ILE A 98 3.67 20.20 -3.50
CA ILE A 98 5.10 20.49 -3.62
C ILE A 98 5.84 19.69 -2.55
N VAL A 99 6.89 19.01 -3.00
CA VAL A 99 7.80 18.22 -2.17
C VAL A 99 9.16 18.91 -2.17
N SER A 100 9.73 19.17 -1.00
CA SER A 100 11.04 19.81 -0.87
C SER A 100 11.91 19.11 0.17
N ILE A 101 13.23 19.12 -0.01
CA ILE A 101 14.16 18.54 0.97
C ILE A 101 14.19 19.44 2.22
N THR A 102 13.99 18.83 3.39
CA THR A 102 14.09 19.55 4.67
C THR A 102 15.55 20.00 4.89
N LYS A 103 15.73 21.24 5.35
CA LYS A 103 17.05 21.84 5.62
C LYS A 103 17.69 21.33 6.92
#